data_AF-A0A3M0I7Z4-F1
#
_entry.id   AF-A0A3M0I7Z4-F1
#
_cell.length_a   1.000
_cell.length_b   1.000
_cell.length_c   1.000
_cell.angle_alpha   90.00
_cell.angle_beta   90.00
_cell.angle_gamma   90.00
#
_symmetry.space_group_name_H-M   'P 1'
#
loop_
_entity.id
_entity.type
_entity.pdbx_description
1 polymer ?
#
loop_
_entity_poly.entity_id
_entity_poly.type
_entity_poly.pdbx_seq_one_letter_code
_entity_poly.pdbx_strand_id
1 'polypeptide(L)'
;MTFLVAVERDASGWRVDQDALTEAILGRWTDAAIRSKIGSEVRSLIWEFETRNGPGEAYLHAEGTCLYMDVWEDDAIWLAVLFRELTPDGLDLAFCDEGYTFDVRLQPGTTEAELADLVNRAS
;
A
#
# COMPACT_ATOMS: atom_id res chain seq x y z
N MET A 1 -1.41 -5.55 -12.39
CA MET A 1 -0.30 -4.59 -12.60
C MET A 1 0.20 -4.28 -11.22
N THR A 2 1.50 -4.36 -10.99
CA THR A 2 2.01 -4.21 -9.63
C THR A 2 2.20 -2.74 -9.30
N PHE A 3 1.67 -2.33 -8.16
CA PHE A 3 1.87 -1.02 -7.55
C PHE A 3 2.65 -1.18 -6.26
N LEU A 4 3.28 -0.11 -5.80
CA LEU A 4 3.90 -0.05 -4.48
C LEU A 4 3.76 1.33 -3.86
N VAL A 5 3.61 1.35 -2.54
CA VAL A 5 3.73 2.55 -1.71
C VAL A 5 4.87 2.34 -0.73
N ALA A 6 5.82 3.28 -0.69
CA ALA A 6 7.03 3.15 0.11
C ALA A 6 7.42 4.46 0.77
N VAL A 7 8.02 4.38 1.96
CA VAL A 7 8.68 5.51 2.61
C VAL A 7 9.90 5.92 1.81
N GLU A 8 9.98 7.18 1.43
CA GLU A 8 11.18 7.74 0.84
C GLU A 8 12.23 8.00 1.94
N ARG A 9 13.44 7.49 1.74
CA ARG A 9 14.64 7.75 2.59
C ARG A 9 14.48 7.23 4.03
N ASP A 10 15.42 7.62 4.90
CA ASP A 10 15.57 7.08 6.26
C ASP A 10 14.30 7.25 7.10
N ALA A 11 13.53 6.16 7.20
CA ALA A 11 12.34 6.06 8.02
C ALA A 11 12.63 6.21 9.53
N SER A 12 13.90 6.42 9.94
CA SER A 12 14.30 6.59 11.34
C SER A 12 13.85 5.43 12.22
N GLY A 13 13.84 4.20 11.67
CA GLY A 13 13.36 2.99 12.34
C GLY A 13 11.84 2.87 12.44
N TRP A 14 11.07 3.73 11.76
CA TRP A 14 9.63 3.60 11.65
C TRP A 14 9.24 2.38 10.81
N ARG A 15 8.12 1.78 11.20
CA ARG A 15 7.43 0.69 10.50
C ARG A 15 5.94 0.88 10.69
N VAL A 16 5.15 0.51 9.68
CA VAL A 16 3.69 0.55 9.80
C VAL A 16 3.21 -0.38 10.91
N ASP A 17 2.14 0.01 11.58
CA ASP A 17 1.42 -0.86 12.49
C ASP A 17 0.69 -1.95 11.66
N GLN A 18 1.18 -3.18 11.76
CA GLN A 18 0.67 -4.31 10.99
C GLN A 18 -0.76 -4.71 11.41
N ASP A 19 -1.08 -4.55 12.69
CA ASP A 19 -2.39 -4.91 13.22
C ASP A 19 -3.43 -3.89 12.75
N ALA A 20 -3.09 -2.59 12.83
CA ALA A 20 -3.96 -1.52 12.32
C ALA A 20 -4.17 -1.62 10.79
N LEU A 21 -3.11 -1.90 10.03
CA LEU A 21 -3.20 -2.11 8.58
C LEU A 21 -4.09 -3.31 8.25
N THR A 22 -3.92 -4.42 8.99
CA THR A 22 -4.73 -5.62 8.82
C THR A 22 -6.21 -5.37 9.14
N GLU A 23 -6.50 -4.70 10.25
CA GLU A 23 -7.86 -4.37 10.67
C GLU A 23 -8.57 -3.52 9.62
N ALA A 24 -7.89 -2.50 9.09
CA ALA A 24 -8.46 -1.64 8.05
C ALA A 24 -8.73 -2.39 6.74
N ILE A 25 -7.81 -3.26 6.29
CA ILE A 25 -8.01 -4.10 5.10
C ILE A 25 -9.22 -5.03 5.28
N LEU A 26 -9.33 -5.71 6.44
CA LEU A 26 -10.46 -6.58 6.76
C LEU A 26 -11.78 -5.79 6.90
N GLY A 27 -11.72 -4.55 7.37
CA GLY A 27 -12.87 -3.66 7.46
C GLY A 27 -13.46 -3.30 6.10
N ARG A 28 -12.62 -3.23 5.06
CA ARG A 28 -13.07 -2.98 3.68
C ARG A 28 -13.45 -4.27 2.94
N TRP A 29 -12.64 -5.32 3.05
CA TRP A 29 -12.87 -6.60 2.38
C TRP A 29 -13.00 -7.68 3.44
N THR A 30 -14.23 -7.93 3.87
CA THR A 30 -14.52 -8.88 4.96
C THR A 30 -14.12 -10.33 4.64
N ASP A 31 -14.07 -10.67 3.35
CA ASP A 31 -13.65 -12.00 2.86
C ASP A 31 -12.14 -12.10 2.59
N ALA A 32 -11.35 -11.07 2.94
CA ALA A 32 -9.91 -11.09 2.75
C ALA A 32 -9.25 -12.19 3.61
N ALA A 33 -8.48 -13.07 2.97
CA ALA A 33 -7.67 -14.08 3.61
C ALA A 33 -6.30 -13.50 3.96
N ILE A 34 -5.87 -13.70 5.21
CA ILE A 34 -4.54 -13.32 5.66
C ILE A 34 -3.63 -14.55 5.61
N ARG A 35 -2.50 -14.43 4.91
CA ARG A 35 -1.43 -15.43 4.92
C ARG A 35 -0.15 -14.80 5.46
N SER A 36 0.28 -15.25 6.62
CA SER A 36 1.66 -15.00 7.06
C SER A 36 2.58 -15.98 6.34
N LYS A 37 3.52 -15.48 5.53
CA LYS A 37 4.65 -16.29 5.04
C LYS A 37 5.80 -16.18 6.04
N ILE A 38 5.72 -16.95 7.12
CA ILE A 38 6.84 -17.15 8.03
C ILE A 38 8.00 -17.77 7.23
N GLY A 39 9.11 -17.04 7.07
CA GLY A 39 10.35 -17.53 6.47
C GLY A 39 10.80 -16.92 5.14
N SER A 40 10.10 -15.90 4.61
CA SER A 40 10.64 -15.07 3.53
C SER A 40 11.40 -13.90 4.14
N GLU A 41 12.70 -13.76 3.85
CA GLU A 41 13.51 -12.60 4.30
C GLU A 41 12.95 -11.25 3.81
N VAL A 42 12.03 -11.26 2.83
CA VAL A 42 11.54 -10.07 2.12
C VAL A 42 10.08 -9.73 2.45
N ARG A 43 9.26 -10.70 2.88
CA ARG A 43 7.80 -10.51 3.08
C ARG A 43 7.39 -10.84 4.50
N SER A 44 6.79 -9.89 5.22
CA SER A 44 6.28 -10.10 6.58
C SER A 44 4.83 -10.62 6.59
N LEU A 45 3.97 -10.06 5.73
CA LEU A 45 2.54 -10.37 5.71
C LEU A 45 1.98 -10.28 4.29
N ILE A 46 1.05 -11.16 3.93
CA ILE A 46 0.34 -11.17 2.65
C ILE A 46 -1.16 -11.20 2.91
N TRP A 47 -1.89 -10.34 2.21
CA TRP A 47 -3.34 -10.34 2.15
C TRP A 47 -3.77 -10.75 0.75
N GLU A 48 -4.62 -11.76 0.66
CA GLU A 48 -5.31 -12.17 -0.56
C GLU A 48 -6.78 -11.81 -0.40
N PHE A 49 -7.37 -11.08 -1.34
CA PHE A 49 -8.76 -10.63 -1.23
C PHE A 49 -9.49 -10.67 -2.56
N GLU A 50 -10.80 -10.88 -2.50
CA GLU A 50 -11.70 -10.74 -3.65
C GLU A 50 -12.32 -9.34 -3.61
N THR A 51 -11.91 -8.47 -4.53
CA THR A 51 -12.49 -7.13 -4.68
C THR A 51 -13.60 -7.13 -5.72
N ARG A 52 -14.34 -6.03 -5.80
CA ARG A 52 -15.31 -5.79 -6.89
C ARG A 52 -14.67 -5.84 -8.29
N ASN A 53 -13.36 -5.55 -8.37
CA ASN A 53 -12.61 -5.50 -9.61
C ASN A 53 -11.97 -6.86 -9.95
N GLY A 54 -11.90 -7.77 -8.98
CA GLY A 54 -11.38 -9.13 -9.13
C GLY A 54 -10.48 -9.53 -7.96
N PRO A 55 -9.81 -10.68 -8.06
CA PRO A 55 -8.85 -11.10 -7.06
C PRO A 55 -7.67 -10.12 -7.00
N GLY A 56 -7.18 -9.88 -5.79
CA GLY A 56 -6.04 -9.00 -5.52
C GLY A 56 -5.13 -9.56 -4.43
N GLU A 57 -3.85 -9.24 -4.51
CA GLU A 57 -2.85 -9.54 -3.48
C GLU A 57 -2.15 -8.25 -3.04
N ALA A 58 -1.99 -8.07 -1.73
CA ALA A 58 -1.07 -7.08 -1.18
C ALA A 58 -0.07 -7.76 -0.25
N TYR A 59 1.19 -7.31 -0.23
CA TYR A 59 2.17 -7.80 0.72
C TYR A 59 3.05 -6.71 1.31
N LEU A 60 3.28 -6.82 2.62
CA LEU A 60 4.12 -5.91 3.37
C LEU A 60 5.58 -6.39 3.35
N HIS A 61 6.50 -5.47 3.06
CA HIS A 61 7.93 -5.73 3.18
C HIS A 61 8.29 -6.13 4.63
N ALA A 62 9.36 -6.90 4.81
CA ALA A 62 9.79 -7.38 6.14
C ALA A 62 10.04 -6.24 7.14
N GLU A 63 10.50 -5.09 6.66
CA GLU A 63 10.76 -3.90 7.48
C GLU A 63 9.50 -3.07 7.78
N GLY A 64 8.38 -3.34 7.12
CA GLY A 64 7.12 -2.60 7.32
C GLY A 64 7.11 -1.19 6.73
N THR A 65 8.04 -0.87 5.83
CA THR A 65 8.22 0.46 5.21
C THR A 65 7.71 0.55 3.77
N CYS A 66 7.28 -0.58 3.20
CA CYS A 66 6.80 -0.66 1.82
C CYS A 66 5.69 -1.70 1.71
N LEU A 67 4.61 -1.34 1.00
CA LEU A 67 3.50 -2.21 0.66
C LEU A 67 3.46 -2.39 -0.86
N TYR A 68 3.52 -3.63 -1.30
CA TYR A 68 3.38 -4.03 -2.70
C TYR A 68 1.98 -4.54 -2.95
N MET A 69 1.44 -4.26 -4.13
CA MET A 69 0.03 -4.47 -4.45
C MET A 69 -0.12 -4.97 -5.88
N ASP A 70 -0.53 -6.23 -6.07
CA ASP A 70 -0.98 -6.74 -7.36
C ASP A 70 -2.51 -6.77 -7.34
N VAL A 71 -3.07 -5.61 -7.67
CA VAL A 71 -4.49 -5.29 -7.61
C VAL A 71 -4.86 -4.38 -8.77
N TRP A 72 -6.14 -4.03 -8.88
CA TRP A 72 -6.59 -2.98 -9.79
C TRP A 72 -6.26 -1.60 -9.25
N GLU A 73 -6.05 -0.62 -10.13
CA GLU A 73 -5.60 0.74 -9.77
C GLU A 73 -6.48 1.39 -8.68
N ASP A 74 -7.81 1.30 -8.78
CA ASP A 74 -8.75 1.77 -7.74
C ASP A 74 -8.44 1.19 -6.35
N ASP A 75 -8.14 -0.11 -6.29
CA ASP A 75 -7.85 -0.80 -5.03
C ASP A 75 -6.44 -0.45 -4.53
N ALA A 76 -5.48 -0.24 -5.44
CA ALA A 76 -4.13 0.23 -5.11
C ALA A 76 -4.15 1.66 -4.57
N ILE A 77 -4.96 2.56 -5.15
CA ILE A 77 -5.15 3.93 -4.70
C ILE A 77 -5.69 3.95 -3.26
N TRP A 78 -6.71 3.14 -2.98
CA TRP A 78 -7.26 3.03 -1.63
C TRP A 78 -6.22 2.52 -0.62
N LEU A 79 -5.48 1.47 -0.97
CA LEU A 79 -4.42 0.91 -0.13
C LEU A 79 -3.28 1.91 0.12
N ALA A 80 -2.90 2.70 -0.89
CA ALA A 80 -1.87 3.72 -0.77
C ALA A 80 -2.30 4.87 0.16
N VAL A 81 -3.56 5.30 0.09
CA VAL A 81 -4.14 6.29 1.01
C VAL A 81 -4.19 5.74 2.43
N LEU A 82 -4.66 4.50 2.63
CA LEU A 82 -4.66 3.85 3.94
C LEU A 82 -3.24 3.78 4.53
N PHE A 83 -2.25 3.40 3.73
CA PHE A 83 -0.86 3.33 4.20
C PHE A 83 -0.33 4.72 4.61
N ARG A 84 -0.70 5.77 3.87
CA ARG A 84 -0.39 7.18 4.21
C ARG A 84 -1.07 7.63 5.51
N GLU A 85 -2.30 7.21 5.78
CA GLU A 85 -3.00 7.51 7.04
C GLU A 85 -2.33 6.87 8.26
N LEU A 86 -1.77 5.68 8.10
CA LEU A 86 -1.01 4.97 9.15
C LEU A 86 0.44 5.45 9.28
N THR A 87 0.89 6.31 8.37
CA THR A 87 2.26 6.85 8.35
C THR A 87 2.31 8.24 9.00
N PRO A 88 3.29 8.52 9.88
CA PRO A 88 3.49 9.85 10.45
C PRO A 88 3.67 10.95 9.40
N ASP A 89 3.05 12.11 9.61
CA ASP A 89 3.04 13.24 8.66
C ASP A 89 4.42 13.74 8.21
N GLY A 90 5.45 13.52 9.03
CA GLY A 90 6.83 13.92 8.74
C GLY A 90 7.61 12.98 7.82
N LEU A 91 7.05 11.84 7.44
CA LEU A 91 7.68 10.89 6.51
C LEU A 91 7.12 11.10 5.10
N ASP A 92 8.02 11.20 4.12
CA ASP A 92 7.66 11.24 2.71
C ASP A 92 7.26 9.83 2.24
N LEU A 93 6.15 9.71 1.52
CA LEU A 93 5.73 8.48 0.85
C LEU A 93 5.66 8.68 -0.65
N ALA A 94 6.13 7.70 -1.42
CA ALA A 94 5.96 7.61 -2.86
C ALA A 94 5.00 6.46 -3.20
N PHE A 95 4.14 6.69 -4.20
CA PHE A 95 3.30 5.68 -4.84
C PHE A 95 3.71 5.57 -6.31
N CYS A 96 4.05 4.36 -6.76
CA CYS A 96 4.45 4.09 -8.13
C CYS A 96 3.94 2.73 -8.61
N ASP A 97 3.96 2.52 -9.92
CA ASP A 97 3.88 1.19 -10.51
C ASP A 97 5.29 0.55 -10.59
N GLU A 98 5.33 -0.77 -10.74
CA GLU A 98 6.59 -1.52 -10.85
C GLU A 98 7.45 -1.10 -12.07
N GLY A 99 6.81 -0.55 -13.10
CA GLY A 99 7.50 0.00 -14.27
C GLY A 99 8.09 1.40 -14.07
N TYR A 100 7.78 2.08 -12.95
CA TYR A 100 8.04 3.51 -12.76
C TYR A 100 7.53 4.38 -13.91
N THR A 101 6.39 3.98 -14.49
CA THR A 101 5.63 4.79 -15.44
C THR A 101 5.10 6.05 -14.75
N PHE A 102 4.74 5.96 -13.47
CA PHE A 102 4.51 7.11 -12.62
C PHE A 102 5.23 6.98 -11.28
N ASP A 103 5.49 8.13 -10.66
CA ASP A 103 6.02 8.25 -9.30
C ASP A 103 5.42 9.51 -8.66
N VAL A 104 4.49 9.32 -7.73
CA VAL A 104 3.74 10.41 -7.11
C VAL A 104 3.95 10.42 -5.60
N ARG A 105 4.20 11.61 -5.04
CA ARG A 105 4.27 11.78 -3.59
C ARG A 105 2.90 11.85 -2.95
N LEU A 106 2.72 11.07 -1.90
CA LEU A 106 1.55 11.10 -1.03
C LEU A 106 1.78 12.08 0.12
N GLN A 107 1.04 13.20 0.10
CA GLN A 107 1.05 14.16 1.20
C GLN A 107 0.12 13.69 2.34
N PRO A 108 0.36 14.13 3.60
CA PRO A 108 -0.61 13.95 4.67
C PRO A 108 -2.00 14.46 4.27
N GLY A 109 -3.03 13.65 4.49
CA GLY A 109 -4.41 13.96 4.12
C GLY A 109 -4.76 13.83 2.64
N THR A 110 -3.86 13.27 1.80
CA THR A 110 -4.17 12.96 0.40
C THR A 110 -5.37 12.03 0.31
N THR A 111 -6.40 12.42 -0.45
CA THR A 111 -7.60 11.62 -0.68
C THR A 111 -7.44 10.67 -1.89
N GLU A 112 -8.30 9.65 -1.98
CA GLU A 112 -8.33 8.74 -3.15
C GLU A 112 -8.51 9.49 -4.46
N ALA A 113 -9.41 10.49 -4.49
CA ALA A 113 -9.68 11.28 -5.68
C ALA A 113 -8.48 12.13 -6.10
N GLU A 114 -7.79 12.76 -5.15
CA GLU A 114 -6.57 13.53 -5.43
C GLU A 114 -5.44 12.62 -5.93
N LEU A 115 -5.28 11.42 -5.33
CA LEU A 115 -4.28 10.47 -5.78
C LEU A 115 -4.57 9.95 -7.20
N ALA A 116 -5.82 9.59 -7.49
CA ALA A 116 -6.24 9.19 -8.84
C ALA A 116 -5.93 10.29 -9.87
N ASP A 117 -6.20 11.55 -9.53
CA ASP A 117 -5.91 12.71 -10.36
C ASP A 117 -4.41 12.92 -10.59
N LEU A 118 -3.56 12.59 -9.61
CA LEU A 118 -2.11 12.68 -9.71
C LEU A 118 -1.56 11.57 -10.62
N VAL A 119 -2.02 10.33 -10.44
CA VAL A 119 -1.63 9.17 -11.27
C VAL A 119 -1.97 9.42 -12.73
N ASN A 120 -3.20 9.84 -13.01
CA ASN A 120 -3.67 10.17 -14.37
C ASN A 120 -2.85 11.28 -15.05
N ARG A 121 -2.28 12.22 -14.28
CA ARG A 121 -1.43 13.30 -14.80
C ARG A 121 0.03 12.90 -15.00
N ALA A 122 0.48 11.88 -14.27
CA ALA A 122 1.85 11.39 -14.31
C ALA A 122 2.05 10.26 -15.34
N SER A 123 0.96 9.63 -15.79
CA SER A 123 0.95 8.49 -16.73
C SER A 123 0.88 8.89 -18.21
#